data_AF-A0A9X8XBE0-F1
#
_entry.id   AF-A0A9X8XBE0-F1
#
_cell.length_a   1.000
_cell.length_b   1.000
_cell.length_c   1.000
_cell.angle_alpha   90.00
_cell.angle_beta   90.00
_cell.angle_gamma   90.00
#
_symmetry.space_group_name_H-M   'P 1'
#
loop_
_entity.id
_entity.type
_entity.pdbx_description
1 polymer ?
#
loop_
_entity_poly.entity_id
_entity_poly.type
_entity_poly.pdbx_seq_one_letter_code
_entity_poly.pdbx_strand_id
1 'polypeptide(L)'
;MHEINPILEASLLIFWSFFGWEAIASLAPEFKSPRKRNIILSTGFAIVIIGVLYIGIALSVIGTKSYYINADNTTALVLVIKQTLGAQFAWIIGFVAFIICLGTTNAFIASMGRLGYSLGKEEIAPRYLAHINEKRENPTNAVKVVGCIAIIGLLISFVFQISIENIVLIPNSLGIITYIVGAAAGMKLIKNKLGKVFSVVAFTCCIVVYPFIGGVILIPLAVSFICLCYLRFRNRR
;
A
#
# COMPACT_ATOMS: atom_id res chain seq x y z
N MET A 1 -12.31 22.67 16.46
CA MET A 1 -12.38 21.42 15.69
C MET A 1 -12.05 21.58 14.19
N HIS A 2 -12.14 22.79 13.60
CA HIS A 2 -11.81 23.01 12.18
C HIS A 2 -10.32 22.85 11.80
N GLU A 3 -9.37 23.04 12.72
CA GLU A 3 -7.93 22.92 12.41
C GLU A 3 -7.38 21.48 12.47
N ILE A 4 -8.10 20.54 13.10
CA ILE A 4 -7.62 19.15 13.27
C ILE A 4 -7.79 18.36 11.98
N ASN A 5 -8.87 18.59 11.24
CA ASN A 5 -9.19 17.88 9.99
C ASN A 5 -8.09 17.94 8.92
N PRO A 6 -7.49 19.10 8.59
CA PRO A 6 -6.44 19.15 7.57
C PRO A 6 -5.14 18.44 8.00
N ILE A 7 -4.76 18.54 9.28
CA ILE A 7 -3.60 17.80 9.82
C ILE A 7 -3.83 16.30 9.69
N LEU A 8 -5.07 15.89 9.89
CA LEU A 8 -5.47 14.50 9.88
C LEU A 8 -5.53 13.91 8.47
N GLU A 9 -6.13 14.62 7.53
CA GLU A 9 -6.14 14.26 6.10
C GLU A 9 -4.71 14.13 5.57
N ALA A 10 -3.85 15.10 5.90
CA ALA A 10 -2.42 15.03 5.57
C ALA A 10 -1.74 13.80 6.20
N SER A 11 -2.06 13.46 7.45
CA SER A 11 -1.51 12.29 8.14
C SER A 11 -1.88 10.97 7.46
N LEU A 12 -3.10 10.86 6.91
CA LEU A 12 -3.54 9.69 6.14
C LEU A 12 -2.81 9.57 4.78
N LEU A 13 -2.54 10.71 4.12
CA LEU A 13 -1.74 10.73 2.90
C LEU A 13 -0.27 10.41 3.19
N ILE A 14 0.26 10.83 4.34
CA ILE A 14 1.59 10.42 4.81
C ILE A 14 1.61 8.92 5.10
N PHE A 15 0.58 8.37 5.74
CA PHE A 15 0.47 6.93 5.98
C PHE A 15 0.52 6.13 4.66
N TRP A 16 -0.20 6.59 3.64
CA TRP A 16 -0.15 6.01 2.30
C TRP A 16 1.27 5.96 1.73
N SER A 17 2.09 6.98 2.00
CA SER A 17 3.48 7.03 1.52
C SER A 17 4.36 5.91 2.09
N PHE A 18 3.98 5.31 3.22
CA PHE A 18 4.64 4.16 3.82
C PHE A 18 3.89 2.83 3.62
N PHE A 19 2.71 2.87 3.01
CA PHE A 19 1.92 1.69 2.72
C PHE A 19 2.57 0.83 1.62
N GLY A 20 2.42 -0.49 1.68
CA GLY A 20 2.89 -1.41 0.63
C GLY A 20 4.10 -2.26 0.97
N TRP A 21 4.73 -2.05 2.12
CA TRP A 21 5.85 -2.87 2.58
C TRP A 21 5.44 -4.34 2.82
N GLU A 22 4.16 -4.62 3.07
CA GLU A 22 3.61 -5.97 3.19
C GLU A 22 3.69 -6.78 1.89
N ALA A 23 3.83 -6.13 0.73
CA ALA A 23 4.04 -6.83 -0.54
C ALA A 23 5.29 -7.72 -0.53
N ILE A 24 6.28 -7.35 0.30
CA ILE A 24 7.49 -8.14 0.54
C ILE A 24 7.14 -9.52 1.11
N ALA A 25 6.10 -9.64 1.93
CA ALA A 25 5.71 -10.91 2.54
C ALA A 25 5.18 -11.90 1.49
N SER A 26 4.37 -11.43 0.54
CA SER A 26 3.84 -12.25 -0.56
C SER A 26 4.92 -12.66 -1.56
N LEU A 27 5.91 -11.79 -1.78
CA LEU A 27 7.07 -12.05 -2.64
C LEU A 27 8.22 -12.77 -1.93
N ALA A 28 8.14 -12.93 -0.60
CA ALA A 28 9.20 -13.54 0.19
C ALA A 28 9.72 -14.88 -0.37
N PRO A 29 8.87 -15.79 -0.88
CA PRO A 29 9.33 -17.05 -1.47
C PRO A 29 10.18 -16.91 -2.74
N GLU A 30 10.16 -15.78 -3.45
CA GLU A 30 10.95 -15.56 -4.67
C GLU A 30 12.38 -15.09 -4.39
N PHE A 31 12.69 -14.63 -3.18
CA PHE A 31 14.04 -14.17 -2.89
C PHE A 31 15.01 -15.35 -2.85
N LYS A 32 16.20 -15.16 -3.46
CA LYS A 32 17.29 -16.16 -3.48
C LYS A 32 17.70 -16.66 -2.09
N SER A 33 17.52 -15.84 -1.04
CA SER A 33 17.79 -16.23 0.36
C SER A 33 16.79 -15.59 1.33
N PRO A 34 15.57 -16.14 1.47
CA PRO A 34 14.49 -15.53 2.24
C PRO A 34 14.65 -15.83 3.74
N ARG A 35 15.86 -15.65 4.28
CA ARG A 35 16.10 -15.80 5.72
C ARG A 35 15.30 -14.73 6.44
N LYS A 36 14.56 -15.11 7.49
CA LYS A 36 13.79 -14.18 8.34
C LYS A 36 14.61 -12.94 8.73
N ARG A 37 15.88 -13.16 9.08
CA ARG A 37 16.82 -12.08 9.42
C ARG A 37 17.06 -11.11 8.27
N ASN A 38 17.21 -11.60 7.04
CA ASN A 38 17.45 -10.75 5.86
C ASN A 38 16.23 -9.90 5.55
N ILE A 39 15.02 -10.46 5.59
CA ILE A 39 13.78 -9.72 5.35
C ILE A 39 13.63 -8.61 6.41
N ILE A 40 13.80 -8.95 7.69
CA ILE A 40 13.68 -7.96 8.79
C ILE A 40 14.71 -6.84 8.65
N LEU A 41 15.98 -7.18 8.38
CA LEU A 41 17.04 -6.18 8.23
C LEU A 41 16.80 -5.29 7.00
N SER A 42 16.50 -5.89 5.85
CA SER A 42 16.24 -5.14 4.61
C SER A 42 15.04 -4.20 4.76
N THR A 43 13.94 -4.66 5.34
CA THR A 43 12.76 -3.82 5.62
C THR A 43 13.11 -2.71 6.61
N GLY A 44 13.88 -3.01 7.66
CA GLY A 44 14.34 -2.00 8.63
C GLY A 44 15.20 -0.92 7.99
N PHE A 45 16.21 -1.29 7.19
CA PHE A 45 17.03 -0.34 6.45
C PHE A 45 16.21 0.48 5.46
N ALA A 46 15.27 -0.16 4.74
CA ALA A 46 14.39 0.55 3.81
C ALA A 46 13.56 1.62 4.53
N ILE A 47 12.96 1.31 5.67
CA ILE A 47 12.17 2.27 6.46
C ILE A 47 13.03 3.46 6.89
N VAL A 48 14.25 3.21 7.39
CA VAL A 48 15.15 4.29 7.84
C VAL A 48 15.56 5.17 6.66
N ILE A 49 16.01 4.57 5.55
CA ILE A 49 16.47 5.31 4.37
C ILE A 49 15.31 6.14 3.78
N ILE A 50 14.14 5.54 3.61
CA ILE A 50 12.96 6.23 3.07
C ILE A 50 12.52 7.34 4.02
N GLY A 51 12.53 7.10 5.33
CA GLY A 51 12.19 8.12 6.34
C GLY A 51 13.11 9.34 6.25
N VAL A 52 14.42 9.14 6.16
CA VAL A 52 15.39 10.22 5.97
C VAL A 52 15.13 10.98 4.67
N LEU A 53 14.87 10.25 3.57
CA LEU A 53 14.57 10.86 2.27
C LEU A 53 13.28 11.71 2.32
N TYR A 54 12.21 11.21 2.94
CA TYR A 54 10.95 11.93 3.04
C TYR A 54 11.07 13.18 3.90
N ILE A 55 11.81 13.13 5.02
CA ILE A 55 12.12 14.31 5.83
C ILE A 55 12.93 15.31 5.00
N GLY A 56 13.95 14.85 4.27
CA GLY A 56 14.75 15.71 3.38
C GLY A 56 13.93 16.39 2.29
N ILE A 57 13.00 15.67 1.67
CA ILE A 57 12.06 16.22 0.69
C ILE A 57 11.15 17.26 1.34
N ALA A 58 10.57 16.97 2.51
CA ALA A 58 9.70 17.90 3.22
C ALA A 58 10.45 19.20 3.58
N LEU A 59 11.66 19.09 4.13
CA LEU A 59 12.51 20.25 4.43
C LEU A 59 12.85 21.05 3.18
N SER A 60 13.11 20.39 2.05
CA SER A 60 13.39 21.05 0.78
C SER A 60 12.18 21.85 0.28
N VAL A 61 10.99 21.23 0.27
CA VAL A 61 9.73 21.89 -0.16
C VAL A 61 9.40 23.09 0.74
N ILE A 62 9.57 22.94 2.06
CA ILE A 62 9.34 24.04 3.01
C ILE A 62 10.37 25.15 2.80
N GLY A 63 11.64 24.80 2.66
CA GLY A 63 12.75 25.75 2.51
C GLY A 63 12.67 26.59 1.24
N THR A 64 12.23 26.00 0.12
CA THR A 64 12.02 26.72 -1.15
C THR A 64 10.67 27.44 -1.24
N LYS A 65 9.79 27.24 -0.25
CA LYS A 65 8.39 27.71 -0.27
C LYS A 65 7.61 27.24 -1.50
N SER A 66 8.02 26.13 -2.11
CA SER A 66 7.40 25.64 -3.36
C SER A 66 5.95 25.23 -3.19
N TYR A 67 5.50 24.98 -1.95
CA TYR A 67 4.12 24.62 -1.64
C TYR A 67 3.10 25.77 -1.81
N TYR A 68 3.54 27.02 -1.96
CA TYR A 68 2.66 28.19 -2.17
C TYR A 68 2.51 28.60 -3.64
N ILE A 69 3.34 28.07 -4.54
CA ILE A 69 3.57 28.67 -5.86
C ILE A 69 2.53 28.23 -6.89
N ASN A 70 1.96 27.02 -6.72
CA ASN A 70 0.84 26.55 -7.52
C ASN A 70 -0.31 26.16 -6.58
N ALA A 71 -1.55 26.45 -7.00
CA ALA A 71 -2.76 26.05 -6.27
C ALA A 71 -2.91 24.51 -6.16
N ASP A 72 -2.20 23.77 -7.02
CA ASP A 72 -2.17 22.32 -7.04
C ASP A 72 -0.78 21.83 -6.56
N ASN A 73 -0.72 21.40 -5.30
CA ASN A 73 0.51 21.04 -4.59
C ASN A 73 1.08 19.67 -5.03
N THR A 74 0.40 18.98 -5.94
CA THR A 74 0.74 17.65 -6.49
C THR A 74 2.08 17.61 -7.22
N THR A 75 2.63 18.76 -7.61
CA THR A 75 3.90 18.88 -8.34
C THR A 75 5.02 19.58 -7.55
N ALA A 76 4.87 19.72 -6.24
CA ALA A 76 5.80 20.47 -5.38
C ALA A 76 7.27 20.03 -5.55
N LEU A 77 7.54 18.72 -5.64
CA LEU A 77 8.91 18.21 -5.83
C LEU A 77 9.50 18.62 -7.19
N VAL A 78 8.69 18.58 -8.26
CA VAL A 78 9.13 19.01 -9.59
C VAL A 78 9.45 20.50 -9.58
N LEU A 79 8.66 21.29 -8.84
CA LEU A 79 8.87 22.71 -8.70
C LEU A 79 10.15 23.05 -7.92
N VAL A 80 10.42 22.36 -6.81
CA VAL A 80 11.69 22.45 -6.07
C VAL A 80 12.86 22.28 -7.05
N ILE A 81 12.79 21.23 -7.87
CA ILE A 81 13.90 20.91 -8.77
C ILE A 81 14.01 21.92 -9.92
N LYS A 82 12.89 22.39 -10.47
CA LYS A 82 12.89 23.49 -11.45
C LYS A 82 13.58 24.73 -10.89
N GLN A 83 13.36 25.05 -9.62
CA GLN A 83 13.95 26.21 -8.96
C GLN A 83 15.44 26.03 -8.64
N THR A 84 15.87 24.82 -8.27
CA THR A 84 17.25 24.57 -7.84
C THR A 84 18.20 24.19 -8.98
N LEU A 85 17.73 23.42 -9.96
CA LEU A 85 18.55 22.85 -11.03
C LEU A 85 18.20 23.38 -12.43
N GLY A 86 17.04 24.03 -12.58
CA GLY A 86 16.56 24.59 -13.84
C GLY A 86 15.50 23.73 -14.54
N ALA A 87 14.76 24.36 -15.45
CA ALA A 87 13.58 23.76 -16.09
C ALA A 87 13.89 22.50 -16.91
N GLN A 88 15.09 22.38 -17.47
CA GLN A 88 15.52 21.24 -18.27
C GLN A 88 15.54 19.92 -17.48
N PHE A 89 15.75 19.97 -16.16
CA PHE A 89 15.77 18.78 -15.32
C PHE A 89 14.37 18.27 -14.98
N ALA A 90 13.32 19.09 -15.11
CA ALA A 90 11.95 18.69 -14.79
C ALA A 90 11.48 17.49 -15.63
N TRP A 91 11.86 17.45 -16.91
CA TRP A 91 11.54 16.34 -17.81
C TRP A 91 12.23 15.03 -17.40
N ILE A 92 13.50 15.11 -17.01
CA ILE A 92 14.25 13.95 -16.52
C ILE A 92 13.56 13.35 -15.30
N ILE A 93 13.12 14.19 -14.36
CA ILE A 93 12.43 13.74 -13.15
C ILE A 93 11.04 13.21 -13.44
N GLY A 94 10.29 13.83 -14.35
CA GLY A 94 9.02 13.27 -14.81
C GLY A 94 9.19 11.87 -15.39
N PHE A 95 10.24 11.67 -16.20
CA PHE A 95 10.56 10.37 -16.77
C PHE A 95 10.99 9.35 -15.69
N VAL A 96 11.83 9.75 -14.75
CA VAL A 96 12.24 8.88 -13.62
C VAL A 96 11.03 8.51 -12.77
N ALA A 97 10.15 9.46 -12.45
CA ALA A 97 8.92 9.20 -11.70
C ALA A 97 8.01 8.22 -12.44
N PHE A 98 7.89 8.34 -13.77
CA PHE A 98 7.16 7.40 -14.60
C PHE A 98 7.71 5.97 -14.50
N ILE A 99 9.04 5.81 -14.61
CA ILE A 99 9.70 4.50 -14.46
C ILE A 99 9.48 3.92 -13.06
N ILE A 100 9.53 4.75 -12.01
CA ILE A 100 9.24 4.33 -10.62
C ILE A 100 7.80 3.84 -10.49
N CYS A 101 6.83 4.55 -11.07
CA CYS A 101 5.42 4.14 -11.06
C CYS A 101 5.21 2.80 -11.78
N LEU A 102 5.87 2.58 -12.93
CA LEU A 102 5.83 1.30 -13.63
C LEU A 102 6.42 0.16 -12.79
N GLY A 103 7.58 0.39 -12.17
CA GLY A 103 8.23 -0.59 -11.30
C GLY A 103 7.36 -0.95 -10.10
N THR A 104 6.77 0.05 -9.46
CA THR A 104 5.85 -0.12 -8.33
C THR A 104 4.61 -0.91 -8.74
N THR A 105 3.98 -0.54 -9.86
CA THR A 105 2.81 -1.25 -10.40
C THR A 105 3.12 -2.72 -10.68
N ASN A 106 4.26 -3.00 -11.31
CA ASN A 106 4.69 -4.37 -11.58
C ASN A 106 4.91 -5.17 -10.28
N ALA A 107 5.57 -4.60 -9.29
CA ALA A 107 5.80 -5.25 -8.00
C ALA A 107 4.49 -5.58 -7.27
N PHE A 108 3.52 -4.66 -7.27
CA PHE A 108 2.21 -4.89 -6.67
C PHE A 108 1.38 -5.93 -7.42
N ILE A 109 1.39 -5.92 -8.75
CA ILE A 109 0.70 -6.97 -9.55
C ILE A 109 1.28 -8.35 -9.23
N ALA A 110 2.62 -8.46 -9.15
CA ALA A 110 3.28 -9.72 -8.80
C ALA A 110 2.92 -10.18 -7.37
N SER A 111 3.02 -9.27 -6.40
CA SER A 111 2.67 -9.52 -4.99
C SER A 111 1.22 -9.98 -4.82
N MET A 112 0.27 -9.21 -5.36
CA MET A 112 -1.16 -9.51 -5.27
C MET A 112 -1.52 -10.79 -6.05
N GLY A 113 -0.82 -11.07 -7.16
CA GLY A 113 -0.94 -12.34 -7.88
C GLY A 113 -0.56 -13.54 -7.01
N ARG A 114 0.54 -13.45 -6.24
CA ARG A 114 0.93 -14.49 -5.27
C ARG A 114 -0.02 -14.63 -4.10
N LEU A 115 -0.54 -13.51 -3.60
CA LEU A 115 -1.57 -13.53 -2.56
C LEU A 115 -2.83 -14.26 -3.07
N GLY A 116 -3.33 -13.87 -4.24
CA GLY A 116 -4.49 -14.50 -4.88
C GLY A 116 -4.29 -15.99 -5.16
N TYR A 117 -3.09 -16.38 -5.61
CA TYR A 117 -2.72 -17.79 -5.78
C TYR A 117 -2.78 -18.57 -4.48
N SER A 118 -2.19 -18.01 -3.41
CA SER A 118 -2.15 -18.67 -2.10
C SER A 118 -3.57 -18.87 -1.55
N LEU A 119 -4.42 -17.85 -1.67
CA LEU A 119 -5.85 -17.95 -1.30
C LEU A 119 -6.61 -18.96 -2.14
N GLY A 120 -6.31 -19.08 -3.44
CA GLY A 120 -6.90 -20.11 -4.30
C GLY A 120 -6.45 -21.52 -3.92
N LYS A 121 -5.19 -21.68 -3.52
CA LYS A 121 -4.61 -22.98 -3.11
C LYS A 121 -5.16 -23.47 -1.77
N GLU A 122 -5.40 -22.56 -0.83
CA GLU A 122 -6.09 -22.83 0.43
C GLU A 122 -7.61 -22.98 0.24
N GLU A 123 -8.05 -23.02 -1.03
CA GLU A 123 -9.42 -23.04 -1.48
C GLU A 123 -10.24 -21.85 -0.99
N ILE A 124 -9.72 -20.86 -0.26
CA ILE A 124 -10.45 -19.67 0.21
C ILE A 124 -11.01 -18.86 -0.96
N ALA A 125 -10.26 -18.72 -2.05
CA ALA A 125 -10.69 -18.06 -3.28
C ALA A 125 -10.97 -19.09 -4.40
N PRO A 126 -11.57 -18.69 -5.55
CA PRO A 126 -11.86 -19.61 -6.64
C PRO A 126 -10.62 -20.40 -7.10
N ARG A 127 -10.76 -21.72 -7.28
CA ARG A 127 -9.67 -22.63 -7.67
C ARG A 127 -8.96 -22.23 -8.97
N TYR A 128 -9.62 -21.44 -9.82
CA TYR A 128 -9.03 -20.82 -11.01
C TYR A 128 -7.75 -20.00 -10.69
N LEU A 129 -7.69 -19.34 -9.53
CA LEU A 129 -6.53 -18.56 -9.07
C LEU A 129 -5.37 -19.45 -8.63
N ALA A 130 -5.63 -20.70 -8.24
CA ALA A 130 -4.64 -21.67 -7.80
C ALA A 130 -3.83 -22.29 -8.95
N HIS A 131 -4.08 -21.89 -10.20
CA HIS A 131 -3.37 -22.42 -11.36
C HIS A 131 -2.01 -21.74 -11.54
N ILE A 132 -0.94 -22.55 -11.61
CA ILE A 132 0.40 -22.12 -11.99
C ILE A 132 0.66 -22.53 -13.44
N ASN A 133 1.29 -21.63 -14.19
CA ASN A 133 1.82 -21.95 -15.50
C ASN A 133 3.12 -22.75 -15.37
N GLU A 134 3.13 -24.00 -15.85
CA GLU A 134 4.27 -24.92 -15.74
C GLU A 134 5.57 -24.39 -16.37
N LYS A 135 5.49 -23.55 -17.41
CA LYS A 135 6.68 -23.03 -18.09
C LYS A 135 7.33 -21.84 -17.39
N ARG A 136 6.54 -21.06 -16.65
CA ARG A 136 6.99 -19.79 -16.04
C ARG A 136 6.95 -19.81 -14.52
N GLU A 137 6.50 -20.92 -13.93
CA GLU A 137 6.31 -21.12 -12.49
C GLU A 137 5.56 -19.96 -11.80
N ASN A 138 4.69 -19.28 -12.55
CA ASN A 138 3.99 -18.09 -12.08
C ASN A 138 2.46 -18.29 -12.10
N PRO A 139 1.72 -17.66 -11.18
CA PRO A 139 0.27 -17.76 -11.13
C PRO A 139 -0.37 -16.85 -12.18
N THR A 140 -0.26 -17.24 -13.45
CA THR A 140 -0.71 -16.42 -14.60
C THR A 140 -2.18 -15.99 -14.47
N ASN A 141 -3.05 -16.88 -13.98
CA ASN A 141 -4.48 -16.58 -13.82
C ASN A 141 -4.72 -15.53 -12.74
N ALA A 142 -4.04 -15.63 -11.60
CA ALA A 142 -4.15 -14.64 -10.53
C ALA A 142 -3.62 -13.27 -10.99
N VAL A 143 -2.50 -13.23 -11.72
CA VAL A 143 -1.95 -12.01 -12.30
C VAL A 143 -2.94 -11.36 -13.29
N LYS A 144 -3.57 -12.15 -14.17
CA LYS A 144 -4.59 -11.63 -15.10
C LYS A 144 -5.77 -11.03 -14.35
N VAL A 145 -6.28 -11.71 -13.32
CA VAL A 145 -7.40 -11.21 -12.52
C VAL A 145 -7.04 -9.90 -11.82
N VAL A 146 -5.87 -9.83 -11.19
CA VAL A 146 -5.38 -8.59 -10.55
C VAL A 146 -5.23 -7.46 -11.57
N GLY A 147 -4.66 -7.75 -12.75
CA GLY A 147 -4.52 -6.77 -13.82
C GLY A 147 -5.86 -6.28 -14.35
N CYS A 148 -6.84 -7.18 -14.56
CA CYS A 148 -8.19 -6.81 -14.96
C CYS A 148 -8.86 -5.91 -13.91
N ILE A 149 -8.74 -6.24 -12.63
CA ILE A 149 -9.28 -5.40 -11.53
C ILE A 149 -8.62 -4.01 -11.55
N ALA A 150 -7.31 -3.94 -11.73
CA ALA A 150 -6.59 -2.67 -11.81
C ALA A 150 -7.04 -1.81 -13.00
N ILE A 151 -7.19 -2.41 -14.19
CA ILE A 151 -7.68 -1.72 -15.39
C ILE A 151 -9.11 -1.21 -15.20
N ILE A 152 -10.00 -2.06 -14.65
CA ILE A 152 -11.39 -1.67 -14.36
C ILE A 152 -11.41 -0.52 -13.35
N GLY A 153 -10.61 -0.59 -12.28
CA GLY A 153 -10.48 0.46 -11.29
C GLY A 153 -10.01 1.79 -11.91
N LEU A 154 -9.01 1.72 -12.81
CA LEU A 154 -8.53 2.89 -13.55
C LEU A 154 -9.61 3.49 -14.45
N LEU A 155 -10.36 2.66 -15.18
CA LEU A 155 -11.45 3.11 -16.05
C LEU A 155 -12.58 3.75 -15.25
N ILE A 156 -12.97 3.15 -14.13
CA ILE A 156 -13.98 3.73 -13.21
C ILE A 156 -13.48 5.09 -12.70
N SER A 157 -12.24 5.15 -12.20
CA SER A 157 -11.64 6.40 -11.75
C SER A 157 -11.64 7.48 -12.82
N PHE A 158 -11.34 7.11 -14.07
CA PHE A 158 -11.33 8.02 -15.21
C PHE A 158 -12.73 8.50 -15.60
N VAL A 159 -13.71 7.61 -15.65
CA VAL A 159 -15.10 7.93 -16.02
C VAL A 159 -15.76 8.82 -14.96
N PHE A 160 -15.56 8.50 -13.68
CA PHE A 160 -16.17 9.24 -12.57
C PHE A 160 -15.31 10.42 -12.08
N GLN A 161 -14.16 10.68 -12.71
CA GLN A 161 -13.24 11.77 -12.35
C GLN A 161 -12.90 11.77 -10.84
N ILE A 162 -12.65 10.59 -10.28
CA ILE A 162 -12.33 10.43 -8.87
C ILE A 162 -10.93 10.99 -8.62
N SER A 163 -10.79 11.89 -7.64
CA SER A 163 -9.49 12.43 -7.26
C SER A 163 -8.56 11.37 -6.69
N ILE A 164 -7.25 11.53 -6.91
CA ILE A 164 -6.22 10.59 -6.42
C ILE A 164 -6.29 10.43 -4.90
N GLU A 165 -6.51 11.53 -4.18
CA GLU A 165 -6.67 11.54 -2.72
C GLU A 165 -7.77 10.59 -2.26
N ASN A 166 -8.94 10.63 -2.93
CA ASN A 166 -10.07 9.77 -2.60
C ASN A 166 -9.81 8.30 -2.96
N ILE A 167 -9.10 8.03 -4.05
CA ILE A 167 -8.72 6.66 -4.43
C ILE A 167 -7.80 6.05 -3.38
N VAL A 168 -6.85 6.82 -2.86
CA VAL A 168 -5.87 6.41 -1.85
C VAL A 168 -6.52 6.07 -0.51
N LEU A 169 -7.65 6.70 -0.16
CA LEU A 169 -8.37 6.40 1.08
C LEU A 169 -8.91 4.97 1.14
N ILE A 170 -9.29 4.37 0.00
CA ILE A 170 -9.84 3.02 -0.07
C ILE A 170 -8.81 1.95 0.40
N PRO A 171 -7.62 1.82 -0.23
CA PRO A 171 -6.62 0.88 0.21
C PRO A 171 -6.03 1.24 1.58
N ASN A 172 -5.94 2.52 1.95
CA ASN A 172 -5.59 2.92 3.32
C ASN A 172 -6.56 2.33 4.37
N SER A 173 -7.86 2.43 4.12
CA SER A 173 -8.88 1.88 5.02
C SER A 173 -8.77 0.37 5.16
N LEU A 174 -8.58 -0.34 4.04
CA LEU A 174 -8.40 -1.79 4.04
C LEU A 174 -7.10 -2.19 4.73
N GLY A 175 -6.01 -1.49 4.42
CA GLY A 175 -4.68 -1.70 4.97
C GLY A 175 -4.60 -1.51 6.48
N ILE A 176 -5.21 -0.44 7.01
CA ILE A 176 -5.22 -0.21 8.46
C ILE A 176 -5.99 -1.32 9.18
N ILE A 177 -7.11 -1.80 8.63
CA ILE A 177 -7.82 -2.96 9.21
C ILE A 177 -6.97 -4.22 9.15
N THR A 178 -6.30 -4.51 8.03
CA THR A 178 -5.43 -5.69 7.94
C THR A 178 -4.27 -5.60 8.94
N TYR A 179 -3.73 -4.40 9.17
CA TYR A 179 -2.69 -4.18 10.19
C TYR A 179 -3.24 -4.32 11.62
N ILE A 180 -4.46 -3.86 11.92
CA ILE A 180 -5.11 -4.07 13.24
C ILE A 180 -5.27 -5.57 13.49
N VAL A 181 -5.85 -6.30 12.54
CA VAL A 181 -6.06 -7.75 12.66
C VAL A 181 -4.73 -8.50 12.75
N GLY A 182 -3.76 -8.13 11.92
CA GLY A 182 -2.41 -8.71 11.92
C GLY A 182 -1.66 -8.45 13.23
N ALA A 183 -1.73 -7.24 13.76
CA ALA A 183 -1.13 -6.89 15.05
C ALA A 183 -1.82 -7.61 16.21
N ALA A 184 -3.15 -7.72 16.18
CA ALA A 184 -3.92 -8.50 17.16
C ALA A 184 -3.54 -9.99 17.16
N ALA A 185 -3.42 -10.59 15.97
CA ALA A 185 -2.90 -11.95 15.84
C ALA A 185 -1.45 -12.04 16.34
N GLY A 186 -0.62 -11.04 16.06
CA GLY A 186 0.76 -10.92 16.54
C GLY A 186 0.88 -10.93 18.06
N MET A 187 0.01 -10.20 18.77
CA MET A 187 -0.03 -10.19 20.24
C MET A 187 -0.23 -11.60 20.83
N LYS A 188 -1.02 -12.45 20.15
CA LYS A 188 -1.31 -13.82 20.57
C LYS A 188 -0.25 -14.83 20.12
N LEU A 189 0.26 -14.70 18.90
CA LEU A 189 1.13 -15.70 18.25
C LEU A 189 2.63 -15.49 18.49
N ILE A 190 3.08 -14.24 18.68
CA ILE A 190 4.51 -13.95 18.86
C ILE A 190 4.94 -14.32 20.27
N LYS A 191 5.98 -15.14 20.39
CA LYS A 191 6.49 -15.63 21.68
C LYS A 191 7.49 -14.69 22.36
N ASN A 192 8.25 -13.91 21.58
CA ASN A 192 9.26 -12.98 22.08
C ASN A 192 8.61 -11.73 22.71
N LYS A 193 9.09 -11.31 23.89
CA LYS A 193 8.69 -10.05 24.57
C LYS A 193 8.78 -8.82 23.66
N LEU A 194 9.91 -8.60 22.99
CA LEU A 194 10.11 -7.44 22.10
C LEU A 194 9.09 -7.45 20.95
N GLY A 195 8.88 -8.62 20.33
CA GLY A 195 7.91 -8.74 19.24
C GLY A 195 6.48 -8.49 19.70
N LYS A 196 6.10 -8.92 20.92
CA LYS A 196 4.80 -8.59 21.51
C LYS A 196 4.65 -7.09 21.76
N VAL A 197 5.68 -6.43 22.29
CA VAL A 197 5.66 -4.97 22.49
C VAL A 197 5.43 -4.26 21.16
N PHE A 198 6.14 -4.63 20.10
CA PHE A 198 5.92 -4.07 18.76
C PHE A 198 4.50 -4.32 18.24
N SER A 199 3.92 -5.52 18.46
CA SER A 199 2.53 -5.79 18.08
C SER A 199 1.52 -4.95 18.86
N VAL A 200 1.72 -4.76 20.17
CA VAL A 200 0.85 -3.91 21.00
C VAL A 200 0.93 -2.46 20.53
N VAL A 201 2.13 -1.93 20.34
CA VAL A 201 2.34 -0.57 19.85
C VAL A 201 1.69 -0.37 18.47
N ALA A 202 1.94 -1.28 17.53
CA ALA A 202 1.33 -1.21 16.20
C ALA A 202 -0.20 -1.26 16.26
N PHE A 203 -0.76 -2.16 17.08
CA PHE A 203 -2.20 -2.27 17.29
C PHE A 203 -2.81 -0.98 17.85
N THR A 204 -2.22 -0.42 18.90
CA THR A 204 -2.67 0.84 19.50
C THR A 204 -2.58 1.99 18.52
N CYS A 205 -1.46 2.14 17.80
CA CYS A 205 -1.30 3.17 16.77
C CYS A 205 -2.37 3.05 15.67
N CYS A 206 -2.59 1.84 15.14
CA CYS A 206 -3.57 1.66 14.06
C CYS A 206 -5.01 1.89 14.55
N ILE A 207 -5.36 1.49 15.78
CA ILE A 207 -6.67 1.80 16.37
C ILE A 207 -6.86 3.29 16.58
N VAL A 208 -5.83 4.00 17.03
CA VAL A 208 -5.92 5.46 17.19
C VAL A 208 -6.11 6.13 15.83
N VAL A 209 -5.43 5.65 14.78
CA VAL A 209 -5.54 6.23 13.42
C VAL A 209 -6.87 5.86 12.74
N TYR A 210 -7.48 4.72 13.04
CA TYR A 210 -8.61 4.18 12.28
C TYR A 210 -9.88 5.06 12.23
N PRO A 211 -10.36 5.68 13.32
CA PRO A 211 -11.54 6.56 13.31
C PRO A 211 -11.38 7.77 12.38
N PHE A 212 -10.14 8.14 12.08
CA PHE A 212 -9.82 9.34 11.35
C PHE A 212 -9.92 9.20 9.83
N ILE A 213 -10.08 7.98 9.32
CA ILE A 213 -10.30 7.69 7.89
C ILE A 213 -11.70 8.18 7.43
N GLY A 214 -12.59 8.54 8.37
CA GLY A 214 -13.90 9.10 8.06
C GLY A 214 -14.89 8.05 7.52
N GLY A 215 -15.75 8.45 6.58
CA GLY A 215 -16.83 7.59 6.06
C GLY A 215 -16.38 6.31 5.34
N VAL A 216 -15.10 6.22 4.99
CA VAL A 216 -14.50 5.07 4.28
C VAL A 216 -14.31 3.85 5.21
N ILE A 217 -14.48 4.03 6.53
CA ILE A 217 -14.49 2.97 7.56
C ILE A 217 -15.46 1.82 7.23
N LEU A 218 -16.54 2.12 6.50
CA LEU A 218 -17.54 1.12 6.10
C LEU A 218 -17.02 0.14 5.05
N ILE A 219 -16.01 0.51 4.26
CA ILE A 219 -15.51 -0.33 3.15
C ILE A 219 -14.94 -1.67 3.66
N PRO A 220 -14.01 -1.71 4.64
CA PRO A 220 -13.53 -2.98 5.18
C PRO A 220 -14.62 -3.88 5.76
N LEU A 221 -15.65 -3.29 6.38
CA LEU A 221 -16.78 -4.04 6.92
C LEU A 221 -17.61 -4.67 5.80
N ALA A 222 -17.91 -3.90 4.75
CA ALA A 222 -18.61 -4.40 3.56
C ALA A 222 -17.82 -5.53 2.88
N VAL A 223 -16.51 -5.34 2.66
CA VAL A 223 -15.64 -6.36 2.05
C VAL A 223 -15.60 -7.62 2.91
N SER A 224 -15.47 -7.47 4.24
CA SER A 224 -15.47 -8.60 5.17
C SER A 224 -16.82 -9.34 5.17
N PHE A 225 -17.93 -8.61 5.13
CA PHE A 225 -19.27 -9.18 5.04
C PHE A 225 -19.47 -9.97 3.73
N ILE A 226 -19.09 -9.40 2.59
CA ILE A 226 -19.14 -10.07 1.29
C ILE A 226 -18.30 -11.36 1.31
N CYS A 227 -17.09 -11.30 1.87
CA CYS A 227 -16.21 -12.45 2.00
C CYS A 227 -16.82 -13.56 2.86
N LEU A 228 -17.39 -13.21 4.03
CA LEU A 228 -18.08 -14.17 4.90
C LEU A 228 -19.32 -14.78 4.25
N CYS A 229 -20.11 -13.98 3.53
CA CYS A 229 -21.26 -14.45 2.77
C CYS A 229 -20.83 -15.44 1.67
N TYR A 230 -19.77 -15.13 0.94
CA TYR A 230 -19.19 -16.02 -0.07
C TYR A 230 -18.72 -17.36 0.55
N LEU A 231 -17.95 -17.30 1.65
CA LEU A 231 -17.48 -18.51 2.34
C LEU A 231 -18.65 -19.35 2.90
N ARG A 232 -19.68 -18.71 3.44
CA ARG A 232 -20.88 -19.40 3.95
C ARG A 232 -21.69 -20.04 2.83
N PHE A 233 -21.82 -19.38 1.68
CA PHE A 233 -22.52 -19.94 0.52
C PHE A 233 -21.75 -21.12 -0.08
N ARG A 234 -20.41 -21.03 -0.10
CA ARG A 234 -19.58 -22.12 -0.60
C ARG A 234 -19.52 -23.32 0.33
N ASN A 235 -19.40 -23.12 1.65
CA ASN A 235 -19.42 -24.23 2.62
C ASN A 235 -20.78 -24.97 2.68
N ARG A 236 -21.82 -24.43 2.04
CA ARG A 236 -23.12 -25.08 1.89
C ARG A 236 -23.26 -25.90 0.59
N ARG A 237 -22.31 -25.79 -0.34
CA ARG A 237 -22.21 -26.63 -1.55
C ARG A 237 -21.16 -27.71 -1.34
#